data_AF-A0A1I0CT97-F1
#
_entry.id   AF-A0A1I0CT97-F1
#
_cell.length_a   1.000
_cell.length_b   1.000
_cell.length_c   1.000
_cell.angle_alpha   90.00
_cell.angle_beta   90.00
_cell.angle_gamma   90.00
#
_symmetry.space_group_name_H-M   'P 1'
#
loop_
_entity.id
_entity.type
_entity.pdbx_description
1 polymer ?
#
loop_
_entity_poly.entity_id
_entity_poly.type
_entity_poly.pdbx_seq_one_letter_code
_entity_poly.pdbx_strand_id
1 'polypeptide(L)'
;MTNLYIPKKDGSTTEIDLVMISETGIYVFESKNYSGLIFGDENQKTWTQTLPNKQKNKFFNPILQNKGHINALKAAVGLKNDNLYKSYIIFSERCTLKKVNVTSDNVKVIKRNMLRKIIKEDMKNSDVLLTTEEINQIYSRLQKFTYVDEDVKVAHVHKIKK
;
A
#
# COMPACT_ATOMS: atom_id res chain seq x y z
N MET A 1 -0.22 -3.67 -11.68
CA MET A 1 0.60 -4.87 -11.41
C MET A 1 0.23 -5.39 -10.03
N THR A 2 0.02 -6.67 -9.84
CA THR A 2 -0.46 -7.26 -8.57
C THR A 2 0.55 -8.26 -8.01
N ASN A 3 0.55 -8.46 -6.69
CA ASN A 3 1.36 -9.44 -5.96
C ASN A 3 2.87 -9.32 -6.29
N LEU A 4 3.44 -8.13 -6.09
CA LEU A 4 4.87 -7.91 -6.28
C LEU A 4 5.63 -8.35 -5.03
N TYR A 5 6.59 -9.26 -5.18
CA TYR A 5 7.45 -9.68 -4.07
C TYR A 5 8.83 -9.02 -4.23
N ILE A 6 9.05 -7.95 -3.47
CA ILE A 6 10.26 -7.12 -3.60
C ILE A 6 11.22 -7.38 -2.44
N PRO A 7 12.49 -7.75 -2.71
CA PRO A 7 13.51 -7.86 -1.67
C PRO A 7 13.75 -6.51 -0.98
N LYS A 8 13.80 -6.54 0.35
CA LYS A 8 14.20 -5.42 1.20
C LYS A 8 15.71 -5.50 1.48
N LYS A 9 16.27 -4.38 1.93
CA LYS A 9 17.70 -4.27 2.30
C LYS A 9 18.11 -5.22 3.44
N ASP A 10 17.17 -5.61 4.29
CA ASP A 10 17.38 -6.53 5.41
C ASP A 10 17.40 -8.01 4.98
N GLY A 11 17.35 -8.31 3.68
CA GLY A 11 17.32 -9.66 3.12
C GLY A 11 15.95 -10.34 3.17
N SER A 12 14.94 -9.71 3.79
CA SER A 12 13.56 -10.22 3.75
C SER A 12 12.78 -9.66 2.56
N THR A 13 11.66 -10.29 2.24
CA THR A 13 10.82 -9.93 1.08
C THR A 13 9.52 -9.29 1.54
N THR A 14 9.09 -8.24 0.84
CA THR A 14 7.78 -7.64 1.04
C THR A 14 6.86 -7.97 -0.12
N GLU A 15 5.62 -8.34 0.17
CA GLU A 15 4.55 -8.43 -0.82
C GLU A 15 3.85 -7.06 -0.92
N ILE A 16 3.50 -6.66 -2.14
CA ILE A 16 2.69 -5.47 -2.43
C ILE A 16 1.48 -5.93 -3.23
N ASP A 17 0.28 -5.73 -2.68
CA ASP A 17 -0.98 -6.21 -3.25
C ASP A 17 -1.17 -5.70 -4.69
N LEU A 18 -1.03 -4.38 -4.86
CA LEU A 18 -1.26 -3.70 -6.13
C LEU A 18 -0.40 -2.45 -6.24
N VAL A 19 0.25 -2.31 -7.39
CA VAL A 19 0.94 -1.09 -7.83
C VAL A 19 0.31 -0.64 -9.15
N MET A 20 -0.05 0.64 -9.22
CA MET A 20 -0.44 1.30 -10.46
C MET A 20 0.61 2.36 -10.80
N ILE A 21 1.07 2.35 -12.05
CA ILE A 21 2.01 3.34 -12.57
C ILE A 21 1.22 4.19 -13.56
N SER A 22 1.34 5.51 -13.44
CA SER A 22 0.71 6.47 -14.34
C SER A 22 1.60 7.69 -14.51
N GLU A 23 1.27 8.56 -15.46
CA GLU A 23 1.97 9.83 -15.67
C GLU A 23 2.00 10.72 -14.41
N THR A 24 1.02 10.57 -13.50
CA THR A 24 0.92 11.38 -12.27
C THR A 24 1.57 10.72 -11.04
N GLY A 25 2.30 9.62 -11.25
CA GLY A 25 3.05 8.91 -10.20
C GLY A 25 2.75 7.42 -10.07
N ILE A 26 3.34 6.84 -9.02
CA ILE A 26 3.27 5.43 -8.63
C ILE A 26 2.35 5.31 -7.40
N TYR A 27 1.23 4.62 -7.59
CA TYR A 27 0.21 4.42 -6.57
C TYR A 27 0.39 3.02 -5.97
N VAL A 28 0.60 2.97 -4.66
CA VAL A 28 0.89 1.74 -3.92
C VAL A 28 -0.29 1.45 -3.00
N PHE A 29 -0.96 0.33 -3.23
CA PHE A 29 -2.21 -0.01 -2.55
C PHE A 29 -1.97 -1.11 -1.52
N GLU A 30 -2.53 -0.91 -0.33
CA GLU A 30 -2.60 -1.88 0.76
C GLU A 30 -4.08 -2.19 1.04
N SER A 31 -4.53 -3.41 0.78
CA SER A 31 -5.92 -3.82 0.99
C SER A 31 -6.14 -4.43 2.37
N LYS A 32 -7.08 -3.87 3.13
CA LYS A 32 -7.43 -4.32 4.47
C LYS A 32 -8.85 -4.86 4.56
N ASN A 33 -8.93 -6.17 4.75
CA ASN A 33 -10.20 -6.90 4.81
C ASN A 33 -10.76 -7.06 6.23
N TYR A 34 -10.91 -5.95 6.96
CA TYR A 34 -11.45 -5.95 8.33
C TYR A 34 -12.95 -5.65 8.39
N SER A 35 -13.59 -6.06 9.49
CA SER A 35 -14.95 -5.70 9.88
C SER A 35 -14.99 -4.85 11.16
N GLY A 36 -16.15 -4.35 11.58
CA GLY A 36 -16.30 -3.64 12.86
C GLY A 36 -15.77 -2.20 12.82
N LEU A 37 -15.32 -1.67 13.96
CA LEU A 37 -14.85 -0.29 14.07
C LEU A 37 -13.33 -0.23 14.02
N ILE A 38 -12.78 0.67 13.20
CA ILE A 38 -11.33 0.89 13.08
C ILE A 38 -10.94 2.23 13.70
N PHE A 39 -9.90 2.19 14.53
CA PHE A 39 -9.29 3.33 15.20
C PHE A 39 -7.79 3.31 14.94
N GLY A 40 -7.21 4.45 14.58
CA GLY A 40 -5.79 4.55 14.30
C GLY A 40 -5.33 5.98 14.07
N ASP A 41 -4.04 6.18 14.26
CA ASP A 41 -3.34 7.40 13.90
C ASP A 41 -2.11 6.99 13.08
N GLU A 42 -1.76 7.78 12.06
CA GLU A 42 -0.63 7.46 11.19
C GLU A 42 0.71 7.32 11.94
N ASN A 43 0.86 8.02 13.07
CA ASN A 43 2.08 8.03 13.88
C ASN A 43 2.14 6.87 14.88
N GLN A 44 1.05 6.09 15.02
CA GLN A 44 1.00 4.94 15.92
C GLN A 44 1.53 3.68 15.24
N LYS A 45 2.29 2.86 15.98
CA LYS A 45 2.81 1.58 15.47
C LYS A 45 1.69 0.56 15.16
N THR A 46 0.61 0.60 15.94
CA THR A 46 -0.50 -0.35 15.82
C THR A 46 -1.83 0.38 15.84
N TRP A 47 -2.78 -0.11 15.04
CA TRP A 47 -4.17 0.32 15.05
C TRP A 47 -5.05 -0.68 15.79
N THR A 48 -6.28 -0.28 16.11
CA THR A 48 -7.24 -1.11 16.86
C THR A 48 -8.50 -1.35 16.03
N GLN A 49 -8.90 -2.60 15.95
CA GLN A 49 -10.21 -3.05 15.47
C GLN A 49 -11.09 -3.38 16.69
N THR A 50 -12.33 -2.91 16.73
CA THR A 50 -13.34 -3.35 17.70
C THR A 50 -14.48 -4.05 16.96
N LEU A 51 -14.72 -5.33 17.28
CA LEU A 51 -15.78 -6.15 16.70
C LEU A 51 -17.13 -5.89 17.39
N PRO A 52 -18.27 -6.33 16.80
CA PRO A 52 -19.61 -6.12 17.39
C PRO A 52 -19.77 -6.69 18.80
N ASN A 53 -19.07 -7.79 19.11
CA ASN A 53 -19.01 -8.39 20.45
C ASN A 53 -18.10 -7.63 21.44
N LYS A 54 -17.67 -6.41 21.10
CA LYS A 54 -16.73 -5.56 21.85
C LYS A 54 -15.30 -6.10 21.95
N GLN A 55 -14.97 -7.22 21.32
CA GLN A 55 -13.60 -7.72 21.26
C GLN A 55 -12.71 -6.72 20.52
N LYS A 56 -11.54 -6.43 21.10
CA LYS A 56 -10.54 -5.52 20.54
C LYS A 56 -9.33 -6.30 20.05
N ASN A 57 -9.00 -6.13 18.78
CA ASN A 57 -7.81 -6.69 18.17
C ASN A 57 -6.87 -5.56 17.76
N LYS A 58 -5.58 -5.69 18.05
CA LYS A 58 -4.56 -4.78 17.53
C LYS A 58 -3.95 -5.37 16.27
N PHE A 59 -3.65 -4.52 15.31
CA PHE A 59 -2.94 -4.90 14.09
C PHE A 59 -1.90 -3.84 13.75
N PHE A 60 -0.86 -4.23 13.00
CA PHE A 60 0.17 -3.29 12.59
C PHE A 60 -0.42 -2.17 11.71
N ASN A 61 0.07 -0.95 11.89
CA ASN A 61 -0.44 0.20 11.17
C ASN A 61 -0.22 0.01 9.65
N PRO A 62 -1.30 0.00 8.83
CA PRO A 62 -1.20 -0.23 7.40
C PRO A 62 -0.45 0.89 6.66
N ILE A 63 -0.44 2.11 7.19
CA ILE A 63 0.34 3.23 6.62
C ILE A 63 1.83 2.94 6.74
N LEU A 64 2.28 2.47 7.91
CA LEU A 64 3.68 2.09 8.13
C LEU A 64 4.08 0.86 7.30
N GLN A 65 3.15 -0.08 7.13
CA GLN A 65 3.36 -1.23 6.24
C GLN A 65 3.59 -0.76 4.80
N ASN A 66 2.70 0.09 4.29
CA ASN A 66 2.79 0.60 2.93
C ASN A 66 3.99 1.54 2.71
N LYS A 67 4.42 2.26 3.75
CA LYS A 67 5.70 3.00 3.74
C LYS A 67 6.90 2.05 3.53
N GLY A 68 6.87 0.87 4.14
CA GLY A 68 7.84 -0.19 3.90
C GLY A 68 7.82 -0.68 2.44
N HIS A 69 6.64 -0.89 1.87
CA HIS A 69 6.45 -1.25 0.46
C HIS A 69 7.03 -0.19 -0.49
N ILE A 70 6.71 1.08 -0.25
CA ILE A 70 7.23 2.22 -1.01
C ILE A 70 8.76 2.29 -0.92
N ASN A 71 9.35 2.07 0.26
CA ASN A 71 10.81 2.07 0.41
C ASN A 71 11.48 0.94 -0.38
N ALA A 72 10.86 -0.25 -0.43
CA ALA A 72 11.33 -1.35 -1.27
C ALA A 72 11.21 -1.02 -2.76
N LEU A 73 10.09 -0.43 -3.18
CA LEU A 73 9.89 0.04 -4.56
C LEU A 73 10.93 1.07 -4.97
N LYS A 74 11.20 2.09 -4.14
CA LYS A 74 12.24 3.11 -4.39
C LYS A 74 13.59 2.49 -4.67
N ALA A 75 13.97 1.47 -3.89
CA ALA A 75 15.21 0.74 -4.10
C ALA A 75 15.19 -0.07 -5.40
N ALA A 76 14.08 -0.78 -5.67
CA ALA A 76 13.93 -1.64 -6.84
C ALA A 76 13.92 -0.88 -8.18
N VAL A 77 13.30 0.30 -8.22
CA VAL A 77 13.20 1.13 -9.43
C VAL A 77 14.24 2.23 -9.49
N GLY A 78 15.00 2.47 -8.42
CA GLY A 78 16.06 3.49 -8.38
C GLY A 78 15.58 4.94 -8.35
N LEU A 79 14.29 5.19 -8.10
CA LEU A 79 13.71 6.54 -8.06
C LEU A 79 13.44 6.96 -6.62
N LYS A 80 14.17 7.97 -6.13
CA LYS A 80 14.10 8.42 -4.72
C LYS A 80 13.16 9.61 -4.47
N ASN A 81 12.55 10.18 -5.51
CA ASN A 81 11.64 11.32 -5.35
C ASN A 81 10.35 10.88 -4.63
N ASP A 82 10.14 11.39 -3.42
CA ASP A 82 8.99 11.03 -2.57
C ASP A 82 7.65 11.47 -3.19
N ASN A 83 7.63 12.55 -3.97
CA ASN A 83 6.43 13.08 -4.62
C ASN A 83 5.87 12.13 -5.68
N LEU A 84 6.68 11.18 -6.18
CA LEU A 84 6.23 10.17 -7.13
C LEU A 84 5.32 9.11 -6.48
N TYR A 85 5.39 8.91 -5.16
CA TYR A 85 4.76 7.77 -4.51
C TYR A 85 3.51 8.18 -3.71
N LYS A 86 2.37 7.60 -4.08
CA LYS A 86 1.08 7.84 -3.42
C LYS A 86 0.62 6.57 -2.71
N SER A 87 0.42 6.67 -1.40
CA SER A 87 0.07 5.56 -0.51
C SER A 87 -1.44 5.47 -0.32
N TYR A 88 -2.04 4.35 -0.70
CA TYR A 88 -3.48 4.12 -0.57
C TYR A 88 -3.76 2.92 0.32
N ILE A 89 -4.38 3.18 1.47
CA ILE A 89 -4.86 2.14 2.38
C ILE A 89 -6.35 1.95 2.14
N ILE A 90 -6.73 0.76 1.66
CA ILE A 90 -8.08 0.48 1.18
C ILE A 90 -8.79 -0.47 2.14
N PHE A 91 -9.77 0.03 2.88
CA PHE A 91 -10.59 -0.79 3.77
C PHE A 91 -11.87 -1.27 3.08
N SER A 92 -12.27 -2.51 3.40
CA SER A 92 -13.59 -3.02 3.00
C SER A 92 -14.74 -2.23 3.64
N GLU A 93 -15.92 -2.39 3.07
CA GLU A 93 -17.19 -1.80 3.52
C GLU A 93 -17.68 -2.44 4.83
N ARG A 94 -17.13 -3.61 5.22
CA ARG A 94 -17.54 -4.35 6.42
C ARG A 94 -17.09 -3.68 7.72
N CYS A 95 -16.24 -2.66 7.65
CA CYS A 95 -15.84 -1.88 8.80
C CYS A 95 -16.27 -0.41 8.70
N THR A 96 -16.15 0.34 9.78
CA THR A 96 -16.31 1.80 9.83
C THR A 96 -15.00 2.40 10.33
N LEU A 97 -14.44 3.36 9.58
CA LEU A 97 -13.30 4.15 10.05
C LEU A 97 -13.84 5.20 11.01
N LYS A 98 -13.62 5.04 12.32
CA LYS A 98 -14.25 5.88 13.35
C LYS A 98 -13.38 7.05 13.80
N LYS A 99 -12.13 6.78 14.15
CA LYS A 99 -11.13 7.80 14.47
C LYS A 99 -9.84 7.39 13.79
N VAL A 100 -9.75 7.72 12.51
CA VAL A 100 -8.56 7.51 11.70
C VAL A 100 -8.00 8.88 11.36
N ASN A 101 -6.84 9.21 11.91
CA ASN A 101 -6.16 10.48 11.66
C ASN A 101 -4.98 10.27 10.70
N VAL A 102 -4.94 11.09 9.65
CA VAL A 102 -3.92 11.07 8.59
C VAL A 102 -3.60 12.53 8.27
N THR A 103 -2.34 12.93 8.44
CA THR A 103 -1.86 14.28 8.14
C THR A 103 -0.89 14.31 6.96
N SER A 104 -0.37 13.16 6.54
CA SER A 104 0.49 13.04 5.36
C SER A 104 -0.30 13.24 4.04
N ASP A 105 0.07 14.23 3.24
CA ASP A 105 -0.64 14.59 1.99
C ASP A 105 -0.67 13.45 0.95
N ASN A 106 0.39 12.65 0.89
CA ASN A 106 0.51 11.54 -0.06
C ASN A 106 -0.10 10.23 0.46
N VAL A 107 -0.81 10.25 1.59
CA VAL A 107 -1.45 9.08 2.19
C VAL A 107 -2.96 9.23 2.18
N LYS A 108 -3.66 8.22 1.65
CA LYS A 108 -5.12 8.14 1.68
C LYS A 108 -5.57 6.88 2.37
N VAL A 109 -6.45 7.01 3.36
CA VAL A 109 -7.11 5.88 4.02
C VAL A 109 -8.59 5.94 3.70
N ILE A 110 -9.06 5.04 2.84
CA ILE A 110 -10.38 5.16 2.22
C ILE A 110 -11.11 3.83 2.19
N LYS A 111 -12.42 3.89 1.91
CA LYS A 111 -13.22 2.71 1.60
C LYS A 111 -13.04 2.28 0.15
N ARG A 112 -13.08 0.97 -0.08
CA ARG A 112 -12.92 0.37 -1.42
C ARG A 112 -13.93 0.92 -2.43
N ASN A 113 -15.20 1.07 -2.07
CA ASN A 113 -16.22 1.70 -2.93
C ASN A 113 -15.89 3.15 -3.35
N MET A 114 -15.08 3.88 -2.59
CA MET A 114 -14.64 5.25 -2.92
C MET A 114 -13.40 5.30 -3.82
N LEU A 115 -12.70 4.17 -3.97
CA LEU A 115 -11.39 4.10 -4.65
C LEU A 115 -11.41 4.72 -6.05
N ARG A 116 -12.38 4.29 -6.88
CA ARG A 116 -12.44 4.73 -8.28
C ARG A 116 -12.65 6.24 -8.41
N LYS A 117 -13.51 6.81 -7.55
CA LYS A 117 -13.79 8.25 -7.57
C LYS A 117 -12.55 9.03 -7.16
N ILE A 118 -11.95 8.65 -6.04
CA ILE A 118 -10.81 9.36 -5.45
C ILE A 118 -9.58 9.29 -6.35
N ILE A 119 -9.23 8.13 -6.89
CA ILE A 119 -8.09 8.02 -7.83
C ILE A 119 -8.29 8.93 -9.05
N LYS A 120 -9.48 8.95 -9.64
CA LYS A 120 -9.75 9.78 -10.82
C LYS A 120 -9.61 11.27 -10.50
N GLU A 121 -10.16 11.70 -9.37
CA GLU A 121 -10.02 13.09 -8.91
C GLU A 121 -8.56 13.43 -8.63
N ASP A 122 -7.82 12.56 -7.96
CA ASP A 122 -6.41 12.77 -7.64
C ASP A 122 -5.55 12.84 -8.90
N MET A 123 -5.74 11.93 -9.86
CA MET A 123 -5.03 11.95 -11.14
C MET A 123 -5.36 13.22 -11.93
N LYS A 124 -6.62 13.65 -11.95
CA LYS A 124 -7.02 14.87 -12.67
C LYS A 124 -6.38 16.14 -12.09
N ASN A 125 -6.18 16.18 -10.77
CA ASN A 125 -5.67 17.34 -10.05
C ASN A 125 -4.16 17.26 -9.77
N SER A 126 -3.46 16.24 -10.29
CA SER A 126 -2.02 16.07 -10.11
C SER A 126 -1.27 16.50 -11.35
N ASP A 127 -0.06 17.02 -11.15
CA ASP A 127 0.87 17.28 -12.24
C ASP A 127 1.32 15.98 -12.93
N VAL A 128 1.71 16.11 -14.19
CA VAL A 128 2.42 15.06 -14.92
C VAL A 128 3.86 15.01 -14.41
N LEU A 129 4.24 13.88 -13.82
CA LEU A 129 5.53 13.63 -13.20
C LEU A 129 6.38 12.60 -13.95
N LEU A 130 5.76 11.77 -14.79
CA LEU A 130 6.39 10.67 -15.51
C LEU A 130 5.99 10.69 -16.98
N THR A 131 6.97 10.54 -17.85
CA THR A 131 6.79 10.30 -19.27
C THR A 131 6.40 8.84 -19.55
N THR A 132 5.83 8.58 -20.74
CA THR A 132 5.54 7.21 -21.19
C THR A 132 6.77 6.30 -21.15
N GLU A 133 7.95 6.84 -21.50
CA GLU A 133 9.21 6.10 -21.47
C GLU A 133 9.61 5.71 -20.04
N GLU A 134 9.53 6.66 -19.09
CA GLU A 134 9.79 6.35 -17.67
C GLU A 134 8.79 5.34 -17.12
N ILE A 135 7.50 5.43 -17.49
CA ILE A 135 6.48 4.44 -17.11
C ILE A 135 6.88 3.04 -17.60
N ASN A 136 7.29 2.91 -18.86
CA ASN A 136 7.70 1.63 -19.44
C ASN A 136 8.95 1.07 -18.77
N GLN A 137 9.92 1.94 -18.42
CA GLN A 137 11.11 1.54 -17.68
C GLN A 137 10.79 1.06 -16.27
N ILE A 138 9.92 1.78 -15.54
CA ILE A 138 9.46 1.37 -14.21
C ILE A 138 8.72 0.03 -14.29
N TYR A 139 7.79 -0.11 -15.25
CA TYR A 139 7.04 -1.35 -15.46
C TYR A 139 7.98 -2.53 -15.72
N SER A 140 8.93 -2.38 -16.64
CA SER A 140 9.90 -3.43 -16.99
C SER A 140 10.76 -3.83 -15.77
N ARG A 141 11.19 -2.85 -14.96
CA ARG A 141 11.92 -3.11 -13.71
C ARG A 141 11.08 -3.84 -12.67
N LEU A 142 9.78 -3.60 -12.62
CA LEU A 142 8.90 -4.23 -11.64
C LEU A 142 8.40 -5.62 -12.08
N GLN A 143 8.38 -5.91 -13.38
CA GLN A 143 7.82 -7.14 -13.93
C GLN A 143 8.58 -8.39 -13.44
N LYS A 144 9.89 -8.28 -13.20
CA LYS A 144 10.68 -9.37 -12.61
C LYS A 144 10.26 -9.77 -11.19
N PHE A 145 9.47 -8.94 -10.48
CA PHE A 145 9.00 -9.21 -9.13
C PHE A 145 7.56 -9.76 -9.09
N THR A 146 6.86 -9.87 -10.24
CA THR A 146 5.51 -10.45 -10.29
C THR A 146 5.54 -11.96 -10.52
N TYR A 147 6.64 -12.49 -11.06
CA TYR A 147 6.87 -13.91 -11.28
C TYR A 147 7.84 -14.41 -10.21
N VAL A 148 7.31 -14.94 -9.13
CA VAL A 148 8.15 -15.51 -8.07
C VAL A 148 7.71 -16.94 -7.81
N ASP A 149 8.71 -17.84 -7.82
CA ASP A 149 8.57 -19.26 -7.49
C ASP A 149 7.80 -19.48 -6.18
N GLU A 150 7.04 -20.57 -6.13
CA GLU A 150 6.12 -20.88 -5.03
C GLU A 150 6.78 -20.81 -3.64
N ASP A 151 8.07 -21.11 -3.54
CA ASP A 151 8.84 -21.11 -2.29
C ASP A 151 8.88 -19.74 -1.60
N VAL A 152 8.96 -18.64 -2.35
CA VAL A 152 9.00 -17.29 -1.77
C VAL A 152 7.63 -16.88 -1.22
N LYS A 153 6.54 -17.33 -1.87
CA LYS A 153 5.17 -17.10 -1.39
C LYS A 153 4.94 -17.81 -0.06
N VAL A 154 5.39 -19.06 0.06
CA VAL A 154 5.26 -19.86 1.28
C VAL A 154 6.06 -19.23 2.44
N ALA A 155 7.30 -18.79 2.19
CA ALA A 155 8.13 -18.13 3.20
C ALA A 155 7.52 -16.81 3.72
N HIS A 156 6.81 -16.06 2.88
CA HIS A 156 6.14 -14.82 3.27
C HIS A 156 4.93 -15.06 4.20
N VAL A 157 4.05 -16.00 3.83
CA VAL A 157 2.84 -16.32 4.61
C VAL A 157 3.18 -16.77 6.04
N HIS A 158 4.28 -17.51 6.23
CA HIS A 158 4.71 -17.96 7.56
C HIS A 158 5.22 -16.83 8.46
N LYS A 159 5.72 -15.72 7.90
CA LYS A 159 6.19 -14.56 8.68
C LYS A 159 5.07 -13.64 9.12
N ILE A 160 3.93 -13.62 8.42
CA ILE A 160 2.76 -12.79 8.77
C ILE A 160 1.96 -13.39 9.94
N LYS A 161 2.04 -14.70 10.16
CA LYS A 161 1.23 -15.42 11.18
C LYS A 161 1.86 -15.54 12.57
N LYS A 162 3.03 -14.95 12.83
CA LYS A 162 3.67 -14.86 14.17
C LYS A 162 3.52 -13.47 14.74
#